data_AF-A0A916EFW6-F1
#
_entry.id   AF-A0A916EFW6-F1
#
_cell.length_a   1.000
_cell.length_b   1.000
_cell.length_c   1.000
_cell.angle_alpha   90.00
_cell.angle_beta   90.00
_cell.angle_gamma   90.00
#
_symmetry.space_group_name_H-M   'P 1'
#
loop_
_entity.id
_entity.type
_entity.pdbx_description
1 polymer ?
#
loop_
_entity_poly.entity_id
_entity_poly.type
_entity_poly.pdbx_seq_one_letter_code
_entity_poly.pdbx_strand_id
1 'polypeptide(L)'
;MYFININSTNIPEFIDNNNSSDELEDVSSVDANFQFSMGWALKSNQKLGGKGKGKRMKKKVKELLKSFFLNGNLNQKDKMSAKEMYNELLIFVESGELEAEDIPKIATIQNWISTYTRTFKEQATENMVNNTP
;
A
#
# COMPACT_ATOMS: atom_id res chain seq x y z
N MET A 1 -21.36 0.78 52.75
CA MET A 1 -21.45 -0.69 52.80
C MET A 1 -20.85 -1.25 51.51
N TYR A 2 -19.83 -2.08 51.72
CA TYR A 2 -19.23 -3.14 50.89
C TYR A 2 -19.25 -3.10 49.36
N PHE A 3 -18.02 -3.08 48.83
CA PHE A 3 -17.59 -3.43 47.49
C PHE A 3 -18.01 -4.85 47.11
N ILE A 4 -18.42 -5.05 45.85
CA ILE A 4 -18.71 -6.39 45.32
C ILE A 4 -17.48 -6.89 44.56
N ASN A 5 -17.00 -8.02 45.05
CA ASN A 5 -15.86 -8.80 44.61
C ASN A 5 -16.23 -9.60 43.34
N ILE A 6 -15.35 -9.56 42.35
CA ILE A 6 -15.36 -10.42 41.16
C ILE A 6 -14.52 -11.65 41.47
N ASN A 7 -15.11 -12.85 41.54
CA ASN A 7 -14.41 -14.10 41.22
C ASN A 7 -15.33 -15.34 41.13
N SER A 8 -15.04 -16.12 40.09
CA SER A 8 -15.30 -17.56 39.88
C SER A 8 -16.64 -18.04 39.29
N THR A 9 -16.57 -18.28 37.97
CA THR A 9 -16.88 -19.53 37.27
C THR A 9 -17.87 -20.51 37.90
N ASN A 10 -19.03 -20.64 37.26
CA ASN A 10 -19.64 -21.93 36.96
C ASN A 10 -20.34 -21.82 35.60
N ILE A 11 -19.89 -22.61 34.63
CA ILE A 11 -20.58 -22.80 33.35
C ILE A 11 -21.75 -23.75 33.60
N PRO A 12 -22.99 -23.39 33.19
CA PRO A 12 -24.04 -24.35 32.96
C PRO A 12 -24.00 -24.81 31.50
N GLU A 13 -23.98 -26.13 31.34
CA GLU A 13 -24.13 -26.90 30.11
C GLU A 13 -25.24 -26.36 29.19
N PHE A 14 -24.96 -26.32 27.90
CA PHE A 14 -25.96 -26.05 26.88
C PHE A 14 -26.81 -27.30 26.67
N ILE A 15 -28.04 -27.28 27.19
CA ILE A 15 -29.05 -28.30 26.90
C ILE A 15 -29.72 -27.89 25.59
N ASP A 16 -29.46 -28.64 24.52
CA ASP A 16 -30.22 -28.55 23.28
C ASP A 16 -31.64 -29.10 23.52
N ASN A 17 -32.61 -28.21 23.68
CA ASN A 17 -34.03 -28.58 23.64
C ASN A 17 -34.71 -27.89 22.44
N ASN A 18 -34.76 -28.64 21.34
CA ASN A 18 -35.66 -28.40 20.23
C ASN A 18 -37.10 -28.67 20.67
N ASN A 19 -37.91 -27.62 20.73
CA ASN A 19 -39.18 -27.50 19.99
C ASN A 19 -40.05 -26.43 20.66
N SER A 20 -40.37 -25.38 19.90
CA SER A 20 -41.72 -25.18 19.35
C SER A 20 -41.86 -23.70 19.03
N SER A 21 -41.96 -23.42 17.72
CA SER A 21 -42.82 -22.41 17.12
C SER A 21 -43.21 -21.22 18.01
N ASP A 22 -42.67 -20.04 17.72
CA ASP A 22 -43.47 -19.02 17.03
C ASP A 22 -42.61 -17.79 16.70
N GLU A 23 -42.94 -17.20 15.55
CA GLU A 23 -42.48 -15.90 15.06
C GLU A 23 -41.02 -15.82 14.61
N LEU A 24 -40.80 -16.26 13.36
CA LEU A 24 -39.70 -15.78 12.54
C LEU A 24 -39.93 -14.29 12.27
N GLU A 25 -39.44 -13.43 13.16
CA GLU A 25 -39.13 -12.05 12.77
C GLU A 25 -38.12 -12.12 11.63
N ASP A 26 -38.58 -11.71 10.45
CA ASP A 26 -37.83 -11.70 9.21
C ASP A 26 -36.61 -10.78 9.35
N VAL A 27 -35.48 -11.36 9.73
CA VAL A 27 -34.19 -10.69 9.86
C VAL A 27 -33.63 -10.24 8.49
N SER A 28 -34.38 -10.39 7.39
CA SER A 28 -33.93 -10.00 6.05
C SER A 28 -33.88 -8.48 5.81
N SER A 29 -34.48 -7.66 6.69
CA SER A 29 -34.63 -6.22 6.43
C SER A 29 -33.36 -5.38 6.63
N VAL A 30 -32.29 -5.90 7.24
CA VAL A 30 -31.16 -5.04 7.65
C VAL A 30 -30.07 -4.88 6.59
N ASP A 31 -30.11 -5.59 5.46
CA ASP A 31 -29.03 -5.46 4.45
C ASP A 31 -29.49 -5.47 2.98
N ALA A 32 -30.79 -5.29 2.72
CA ALA A 32 -31.29 -5.21 1.34
C ALA A 32 -30.78 -3.97 0.58
N ASN A 33 -30.34 -2.94 1.31
CA ASN A 33 -29.84 -1.69 0.72
C ASN A 33 -28.35 -1.73 0.36
N PHE A 34 -27.63 -2.81 0.68
CA PHE A 34 -26.21 -2.96 0.35
C PHE A 34 -25.94 -4.07 -0.67
N GLN A 35 -26.92 -4.42 -1.50
CA GLN A 35 -26.66 -5.26 -2.65
C GLN A 35 -25.92 -4.47 -3.73
N PHE A 36 -24.61 -4.67 -3.84
CA PHE A 36 -23.87 -4.27 -5.04
C PHE A 36 -24.48 -4.95 -6.26
N SER A 37 -24.56 -4.23 -7.38
CA SER A 37 -25.04 -4.80 -8.63
C SER A 37 -24.24 -6.06 -8.99
N MET A 38 -24.94 -7.12 -9.38
CA MET A 38 -24.32 -8.38 -9.80
C MET A 38 -23.21 -8.08 -10.82
N GLY A 39 -22.00 -8.49 -10.48
CA GLY A 39 -20.82 -8.26 -11.31
C GLY A 39 -19.87 -7.16 -10.85
N TRP A 40 -20.09 -6.51 -9.70
CA TRP A 40 -19.10 -5.60 -9.10
C TRP A 40 -17.78 -6.30 -8.73
N ALA A 41 -17.85 -7.55 -8.29
CA ALA A 41 -16.70 -8.38 -7.94
C ALA A 41 -16.16 -9.22 -9.12
N LEU A 42 -16.81 -9.18 -10.30
CA LEU A 42 -16.34 -9.94 -11.45
C LEU A 42 -15.10 -9.27 -12.04
N LYS A 43 -14.00 -10.03 -12.10
CA LYS A 43 -12.73 -9.59 -12.68
C LYS A 43 -12.87 -9.09 -14.13
N SER A 44 -13.82 -9.64 -14.90
CA SER A 44 -14.15 -9.18 -16.25
C SER A 44 -14.68 -7.74 -16.29
N ASN A 45 -15.32 -7.29 -15.20
CA ASN A 45 -15.93 -5.97 -15.07
C ASN A 45 -15.01 -4.99 -14.34
N GLN A 46 -13.84 -5.45 -13.89
CA GLN A 46 -12.82 -4.60 -13.30
C GLN A 46 -12.36 -3.58 -14.35
N LYS A 47 -12.81 -2.34 -14.22
CA LYS A 47 -12.24 -1.21 -14.95
C LYS A 47 -10.84 -0.95 -14.37
N LEU A 48 -9.84 -1.67 -14.89
CA LEU A 48 -8.46 -1.31 -14.61
C LEU A 48 -8.28 0.10 -15.19
N GLY A 49 -8.22 1.11 -14.32
CA GLY A 49 -8.02 2.49 -14.74
C GLY A 49 -6.82 2.50 -15.66
N GLY A 50 -7.06 2.75 -16.95
CA GLY A 50 -5.99 2.85 -17.93
C GLY A 50 -5.05 3.91 -17.39
N LYS A 51 -3.83 3.52 -16.99
CA LYS A 51 -2.81 4.46 -16.54
C LYS A 51 -2.76 5.54 -17.61
N GLY A 52 -3.23 6.74 -17.27
CA GLY A 52 -3.53 7.77 -18.27
C GLY A 52 -2.35 8.00 -19.20
N LYS A 53 -2.61 8.55 -20.39
CA LYS A 53 -1.58 8.94 -21.37
C LYS A 53 -0.65 10.08 -20.87
N GLY A 54 -0.46 10.22 -19.55
CA GLY A 54 0.46 11.17 -18.96
C GLY A 54 1.90 10.86 -19.37
N LYS A 55 2.70 11.93 -19.55
CA LYS A 55 4.13 11.84 -19.84
C LYS A 55 4.80 10.93 -18.82
N ARG A 56 5.45 9.87 -19.30
CA ARG A 56 6.21 8.95 -18.45
C ARG A 56 7.57 9.58 -18.14
N MET A 57 8.06 9.34 -16.93
CA MET A 57 9.42 9.73 -16.53
C MET A 57 10.45 9.04 -17.44
N LYS A 58 11.40 9.82 -17.97
CA LYS A 58 12.47 9.29 -18.83
C LYS A 58 13.33 8.28 -18.08
N LYS A 59 13.94 7.35 -18.84
CA LYS A 59 14.79 6.29 -18.30
C LYS A 59 16.01 6.85 -17.53
N LYS A 60 16.70 7.84 -18.12
CA LYS A 60 17.88 8.50 -17.50
C LYS A 60 17.55 9.10 -16.14
N VAL A 61 16.41 9.79 -16.01
CA VAL A 61 15.95 10.33 -14.72
C VAL A 61 15.74 9.23 -13.69
N LYS A 62 15.14 8.08 -14.05
CA LYS A 62 14.97 6.94 -13.13
C LYS A 62 16.31 6.35 -12.69
N GLU A 63 17.30 6.29 -13.57
CA GLU A 63 18.64 5.78 -13.26
C GLU A 63 19.37 6.70 -12.27
N LEU A 64 19.26 8.02 -12.45
CA LEU A 64 19.80 9.01 -11.50
C LEU A 64 19.10 8.94 -10.15
N LEU A 65 17.76 8.88 -10.12
CA LEU A 65 17.03 8.71 -8.87
C LEU A 65 17.44 7.41 -8.14
N LYS A 66 17.74 6.34 -8.89
CA LYS A 66 18.25 5.09 -8.34
C LYS A 66 19.65 5.25 -7.75
N SER A 67 20.59 5.92 -8.42
CA SER A 67 21.94 6.12 -7.89
C SER A 67 21.93 6.94 -6.60
N PHE A 68 21.19 8.05 -6.56
CA PHE A 68 21.04 8.88 -5.35
C PHE A 68 20.46 8.07 -4.18
N PHE A 69 19.42 7.26 -4.42
CA PHE A 69 18.81 6.44 -3.38
C PHE A 69 19.77 5.36 -2.85
N LEU A 70 20.57 4.75 -3.72
CA LEU A 70 21.52 3.72 -3.33
C LEU A 70 22.70 4.30 -2.53
N ASN A 71 23.19 5.49 -2.89
CA ASN A 71 24.22 6.19 -2.10
C ASN A 71 23.75 6.42 -0.66
N GLY A 72 22.49 6.84 -0.47
CA GLY A 72 21.88 7.00 0.84
C GLY A 72 21.72 5.70 1.65
N ASN A 73 21.66 4.54 1.00
CA ASN A 73 21.66 3.24 1.69
C ASN A 73 23.06 2.81 2.10
N LEU A 74 24.09 3.17 1.32
CA LEU A 74 25.50 2.91 1.68
C LEU A 74 25.90 3.77 2.88
N ASN A 75 25.53 5.05 2.85
CA ASN A 75 25.83 6.02 3.89
C ASN A 75 24.59 6.83 4.23
N GLN A 76 24.15 6.78 5.49
CA GLN A 76 22.97 7.53 5.92
C GLN A 76 23.13 9.06 5.77
N LYS A 77 24.36 9.57 5.82
CA LYS A 77 24.67 11.00 5.60
C LYS A 77 24.41 11.44 4.16
N ASP A 78 24.52 10.51 3.21
CA ASP A 78 24.30 10.75 1.79
C ASP A 78 22.83 10.52 1.40
N LYS A 79 21.95 10.24 2.38
CA LYS A 79 20.53 10.01 2.13
C LYS A 79 19.84 11.31 1.75
N MET A 80 19.45 11.39 0.48
CA MET A 80 18.73 12.52 -0.07
C MET A 80 17.22 12.41 0.16
N SER A 81 16.63 13.52 0.59
CA SER A 81 15.20 13.80 0.51
C SER A 81 14.76 14.02 -0.94
N ALA A 82 13.45 13.99 -1.19
CA ALA A 82 12.91 14.26 -2.54
C ALA A 82 13.28 15.66 -3.06
N LYS A 83 13.44 16.64 -2.17
CA LYS A 83 13.86 18.00 -2.52
C LYS A 83 15.33 18.05 -2.92
N GLU A 84 16.20 17.35 -2.18
CA GLU A 84 17.62 17.27 -2.52
C GLU A 84 17.84 16.54 -3.84
N MET A 85 17.15 15.41 -4.08
CA MET A 85 17.21 14.72 -5.38
C MET A 85 16.72 15.62 -6.53
N TYR A 86 15.71 16.45 -6.30
CA TYR A 86 15.26 17.44 -7.30
C TYR A 86 16.35 18.47 -7.60
N ASN A 87 17.03 18.99 -6.57
CA ASN A 87 18.13 19.92 -6.75
C ASN A 87 19.31 19.30 -7.49
N GLU A 88 19.67 18.06 -7.17
CA GLU A 88 20.71 17.33 -7.91
C GLU A 88 20.34 17.19 -9.38
N LEU A 89 19.07 16.85 -9.70
CA LEU A 89 18.61 16.80 -11.09
C LEU A 89 18.72 18.15 -11.82
N LEU A 90 18.64 19.29 -11.13
CA LEU A 90 18.87 20.60 -11.74
C LEU A 90 20.33 20.77 -12.19
N ILE A 91 21.31 20.22 -11.48
CA ILE A 91 22.72 20.24 -11.88
C ILE A 91 22.92 19.50 -13.22
N PHE A 92 22.15 18.42 -13.45
CA PHE A 92 22.14 17.71 -14.73
C PHE A 92 21.45 18.50 -15.85
N VAL A 93 20.55 19.43 -15.53
CA VAL A 93 19.98 20.36 -16.52
C VAL A 93 20.98 21.46 -16.85
N GLU A 94 21.65 22.02 -15.85
CA GLU A 94 22.68 23.05 -16.03
C GLU A 94 23.85 22.55 -16.88
N SER A 95 24.21 21.27 -16.76
CA SER A 95 25.24 20.62 -17.60
C SER A 95 24.75 20.21 -18.99
N GLY A 96 23.47 20.39 -19.31
CA GLY A 96 22.87 19.98 -20.59
C GLY A 96 22.69 18.46 -20.74
N GLU A 97 22.83 17.72 -19.65
CA GLU A 97 22.67 16.27 -19.61
C GLU A 97 21.21 15.81 -19.54
N LEU A 98 20.31 16.69 -19.08
CA LEU A 98 18.87 16.51 -19.00
C LEU A 98 18.15 17.75 -19.50
N GLU A 99 16.96 17.56 -20.05
CA GLU A 99 16.04 18.65 -20.37
C GLU A 99 15.21 19.02 -19.14
N ALA A 100 14.95 20.32 -18.95
CA ALA A 100 14.16 20.80 -17.82
C ALA A 100 12.74 20.20 -17.78
N GLU A 101 12.14 19.92 -18.93
CA GLU A 101 10.79 19.35 -19.03
C GLU A 101 10.74 17.88 -18.59
N ASP A 102 11.89 17.24 -18.42
CA ASP A 102 11.97 15.86 -17.95
C ASP A 102 12.12 15.74 -16.45
N ILE A 103 12.41 16.85 -15.77
CA ILE A 103 12.46 16.87 -14.33
C ILE A 103 11.04 16.61 -13.78
N PRO A 104 10.88 15.54 -12.98
CA PRO A 104 9.62 15.27 -12.32
C PRO A 104 9.41 16.23 -11.15
N LYS A 105 8.14 16.52 -10.86
CA LYS A 105 7.78 17.27 -9.65
C LYS A 105 8.29 16.56 -8.39
N ILE A 106 8.62 17.33 -7.35
CA ILE A 106 9.08 16.81 -6.06
C ILE A 106 8.12 15.75 -5.48
N ALA A 107 6.80 15.97 -5.56
CA ALA A 107 5.81 14.98 -5.11
C ALA A 107 5.90 13.65 -5.88
N THR A 108 6.22 13.70 -7.18
CA THR A 108 6.44 12.50 -8.00
C THR A 108 7.71 11.77 -7.57
N ILE A 109 8.78 12.50 -7.24
CA ILE A 109 10.02 11.93 -6.70
C ILE A 109 9.74 11.26 -5.35
N GLN A 110 9.01 11.91 -4.45
CA GLN A 110 8.62 11.34 -3.16
C GLN A 110 7.83 10.04 -3.34
N ASN A 111 6.83 10.02 -4.20
CA ASN A 111 6.06 8.80 -4.50
C ASN A 111 6.94 7.70 -5.12
N TRP A 112 7.90 8.09 -5.97
CA TRP A 112 8.86 7.16 -6.54
C TRP A 112 9.77 6.55 -5.46
N ILE A 113 10.28 7.34 -4.52
CA ILE A 113 11.08 6.86 -3.38
C ILE A 113 10.28 5.85 -2.56
N SER A 114 9.03 6.17 -2.19
CA SER A 114 8.18 5.27 -1.41
C SER A 114 7.95 3.94 -2.13
N THR A 115 7.66 3.99 -3.43
CA THR A 115 7.46 2.80 -4.25
C THR A 115 8.74 1.97 -4.37
N TYR A 116 9.86 2.63 -4.68
CA TYR A 116 11.15 1.97 -4.86
C TYR A 116 11.65 1.33 -3.57
N THR A 117 11.49 2.01 -2.43
CA THR A 117 11.83 1.49 -1.10
C THR A 117 11.07 0.20 -0.81
N ARG A 118 9.77 0.15 -1.13
CA ARG A 118 8.95 -1.05 -0.93
C ARG A 118 9.47 -2.21 -1.78
N THR A 119 9.62 -2.00 -3.08
CA THR A 119 10.09 -3.05 -4.00
C THR A 119 11.50 -3.52 -3.67
N PHE A 120 12.36 -2.63 -3.20
CA PHE A 120 13.72 -2.95 -2.79
C PHE A 120 13.75 -3.89 -1.57
N LYS A 121 12.87 -3.65 -0.59
CA LYS A 121 12.72 -4.53 0.57
C LYS A 121 12.14 -5.89 0.19
N GLU A 122 11.12 -5.91 -0.67
CA GLU A 122 10.51 -7.14 -1.18
C GLU A 122 11.55 -8.02 -1.89
N GLN A 123 12.36 -7.44 -2.77
CA GLN A 123 13.45 -8.15 -3.45
C GLN A 123 14.49 -8.73 -2.48
N ALA A 124 14.85 -7.99 -1.43
CA ALA A 124 15.76 -8.49 -0.41
C ALA A 124 15.19 -9.73 0.28
N THR A 125 13.89 -9.74 0.61
CA THR A 125 13.23 -10.89 1.23
C THR A 125 13.05 -12.08 0.28
N GLU A 126 12.70 -11.84 -0.99
CA GLU A 126 12.57 -12.90 -2.00
C GLU A 126 13.92 -13.60 -2.24
N ASN A 127 15.01 -12.82 -2.32
CA ASN A 127 16.35 -13.37 -2.48
C ASN A 127 16.78 -14.22 -1.27
N MET A 128 16.30 -13.92 -0.06
CA MET A 128 16.58 -14.76 1.11
C MET A 128 15.83 -16.09 1.05
N VAL A 129 14.58 -16.09 0.58
CA VAL A 129 13.75 -17.31 0.46
C VAL A 129 14.25 -18.22 -0.68
N ASN A 130 14.67 -17.64 -1.81
CA ASN A 130 15.09 -18.43 -2.96
C ASN A 130 16.52 -19.00 -2.84
N ASN A 131 17.34 -18.46 -1.92
CA ASN A 131 18.71 -18.91 -1.68
C ASN A 131 18.86 -19.80 -0.43
N THR A 132 17.76 -20.33 0.13
CA THR A 132 17.84 -21.36 1.17
C THR A 132 18.31 -22.70 0.58
N PRO A 133 19.31 -23.37 1.19
CA PRO A 133 19.91 -24.62 0.67
C PRO A 133 18.95 -25.81 0.64
#